data_AF-A0A534AGH7-F1
#
_entry.id   AF-A0A534AGH7-F1
#
_cell.length_a   1.000
_cell.length_b   1.000
_cell.length_c   1.000
_cell.angle_alpha   90.00
_cell.angle_beta   90.00
_cell.angle_gamma   90.00
#
_symmetry.space_group_name_H-M   'P 1'
#
loop_
_entity.id
_entity.type
_entity.pdbx_description
1 polymer ?
#
loop_
_entity_poly.entity_id
_entity_poly.type
_entity_poly.pdbx_seq_one_letter_code
_entity_poly.pdbx_strand_id
1 'polypeptide(L)'
;MRTSRGTWLFLAGVLPLFQGTKPLRKTELVQLLAAGALSKPAITALVRRNCLTFQPSPRDLAELKSVGADAAILAAIDQCVRARAARAAAPRPSTPVTRVAPMPPPSQPPQPPQPPQPPQPPAPWEPLTQFTPPAGLHAAVGSGLPLVLEVRDSAARPVAGQRVMFAATSAGVVTPNAAETDSTGAVRVRVTLGEHPGPVVITGTVGTFSRTVTVQADPGPAQTLVVERDGVPIVGTVGVRSRDTLALRLAARDRYGNRAALDNFTATTTGSAIGLVSAAARDSEGIVMLAPRRSGVGEAQLSASGLRARVPIDVLLPAAAAGPWAIGVRAASLSANNPWIALPNVTGVSGVDVAVFGRRTFARGFSVVIGAEEGSLSADRTTGGGGSVSLLLFEGYGRAELAVLPRGRVSPVVALGAGGYRLKSQDGGATVYHTNLFWSAGFGADGVVSPRVTVEVRFERQWMTDTDQGHVATLWPLGAGLRIAF
;
A
#
# COMPACT_ATOMS: atom_id res chain seq x y z
N MET A 1 -14.84 9.32 48.59
CA MET A 1 -13.46 9.56 49.07
C MET A 1 -12.53 8.77 48.15
N ARG A 2 -11.57 9.27 47.36
CA ARG A 2 -10.94 10.56 47.04
C ARG A 2 -10.87 10.60 45.49
N THR A 3 -11.59 11.48 44.78
CA THR A 3 -11.12 12.76 44.21
C THR A 3 -9.66 12.81 43.71
N SER A 4 -9.52 13.04 42.40
CA SER A 4 -8.57 13.96 41.71
C SER A 4 -8.03 13.35 40.41
N ARG A 5 -7.91 13.96 39.24
CA ARG A 5 -8.24 15.25 38.55
C ARG A 5 -7.81 14.91 37.10
N GLY A 6 -8.56 15.12 36.01
CA GLY A 6 -9.33 16.31 35.68
C GLY A 6 -8.45 17.41 35.09
N THR A 7 -7.46 17.09 34.26
CA THR A 7 -6.57 18.11 33.66
C THR A 7 -7.16 18.66 32.37
N TRP A 8 -8.05 19.64 32.53
CA TRP A 8 -8.36 20.63 31.52
C TRP A 8 -7.21 21.64 31.48
N LEU A 9 -6.37 21.57 30.46
CA LEU A 9 -5.40 22.62 30.17
C LEU A 9 -6.07 23.66 29.27
N PHE A 10 -6.55 24.71 29.92
CA PHE A 10 -6.83 26.01 29.32
C PHE A 10 -5.53 26.54 28.68
N LEU A 11 -5.47 26.55 27.36
CA LEU A 11 -4.64 27.49 26.61
C LEU A 11 -5.49 28.73 26.35
N ALA A 12 -5.61 29.55 27.40
CA ALA A 12 -5.95 30.95 27.26
C ALA A 12 -4.67 31.70 26.84
N GLY A 13 -4.77 32.44 25.73
CA GLY A 13 -3.85 33.55 25.47
C GLY A 13 -2.95 33.37 24.25
N VAL A 14 -3.53 33.50 23.05
CA VAL A 14 -2.98 34.38 21.99
C VAL A 14 -4.18 34.90 21.18
N LEU A 15 -4.87 35.90 21.72
CA LEU A 15 -5.75 36.80 20.96
C LEU A 15 -4.99 38.10 20.70
N PRO A 16 -4.37 38.29 19.52
CA PRO A 16 -4.11 39.61 19.00
C PRO A 16 -5.13 39.87 17.88
N LEU A 17 -6.06 40.77 18.18
CA LEU A 17 -6.45 41.85 17.27
C LEU A 17 -6.77 41.45 15.81
N PHE A 18 -7.94 40.84 15.56
CA PHE A 18 -8.78 41.31 14.44
C PHE A 18 -9.60 42.53 14.90
N GLN A 19 -8.93 43.50 15.51
CA GLN A 19 -9.45 44.86 15.79
C GLN A 19 -9.16 45.81 14.62
N GLY A 20 -8.77 45.28 13.46
CA GLY A 20 -8.64 46.07 12.25
C GLY A 20 -9.96 46.15 11.51
N THR A 21 -10.40 47.37 11.20
CA THR A 21 -11.39 47.71 10.16
C THR A 21 -10.86 47.45 8.74
N LYS A 22 -9.83 46.60 8.59
CA LYS A 22 -9.19 46.32 7.31
C LYS A 22 -10.13 45.47 6.45
N PRO A 23 -10.39 45.87 5.19
CA PRO A 23 -11.23 45.07 4.32
C PRO A 23 -10.58 43.71 4.02
N LEU A 24 -11.42 42.69 3.89
CA LEU A 24 -11.03 41.30 3.72
C LEU A 24 -10.56 41.02 2.29
N ARG A 25 -9.42 40.34 2.15
CA ARG A 25 -8.93 39.86 0.85
C ARG A 25 -9.59 38.55 0.44
N LYS A 26 -9.57 38.24 -0.86
CA LYS A 26 -10.12 36.98 -1.40
C LYS A 26 -9.51 35.75 -0.72
N THR A 27 -8.19 35.70 -0.60
CA THR A 27 -7.44 34.58 0.00
C THR A 27 -7.80 34.39 1.48
N GLU A 28 -7.95 35.48 2.24
CA GLU A 28 -8.32 35.44 3.65
C GLU A 28 -9.74 34.88 3.83
N LEU A 29 -10.69 35.32 3.00
CA LEU A 29 -12.07 34.82 3.07
C LEU A 29 -12.16 33.33 2.71
N VAL A 30 -11.43 32.88 1.68
CA VAL A 30 -11.36 31.46 1.30
C VAL A 30 -10.72 30.63 2.42
N GLN A 31 -9.63 31.12 3.02
CA GLN A 31 -8.98 30.43 4.14
C GLN A 31 -9.89 30.34 5.38
N LEU A 32 -10.63 31.41 5.71
CA LEU A 32 -11.57 31.39 6.84
C LEU A 32 -12.72 30.40 6.63
N LEU A 33 -13.19 30.25 5.40
CA LEU A 33 -14.23 29.27 5.04
C LEU A 33 -13.69 27.84 5.03
N ALA A 34 -12.51 27.62 4.44
CA ALA A 34 -11.91 26.30 4.31
C ALA A 34 -11.35 25.74 5.64
N ALA A 35 -10.80 26.61 6.50
CA ALA A 35 -10.23 26.20 7.78
C ALA A 35 -11.29 25.85 8.84
N GLY A 36 -12.54 26.30 8.66
CA GLY A 36 -13.64 26.06 9.61
C GLY A 36 -13.43 26.66 11.01
N ALA A 37 -12.42 27.53 11.19
CA ALA A 37 -12.02 28.09 12.48
C ALA A 37 -13.04 29.07 13.08
N LEU A 38 -13.97 29.58 12.26
CA LEU A 38 -15.06 30.47 12.67
C LEU A 38 -16.40 29.90 12.20
N SER A 39 -17.44 30.06 13.03
CA SER A 39 -18.80 29.69 12.64
C SER A 39 -19.30 30.57 11.49
N LYS A 40 -20.17 30.03 10.62
CA LYS A 40 -20.75 30.79 9.48
C LYS A 40 -21.40 32.13 9.89
N PRO A 41 -22.12 32.23 11.03
CA PRO A 41 -22.61 33.52 11.53
C PRO A 41 -21.49 34.50 11.89
N ALA A 42 -20.38 34.02 12.47
CA ALA A 42 -19.23 34.84 12.78
C ALA A 42 -18.53 35.38 11.51
N ILE A 43 -18.41 34.54 10.47
CA ILE A 43 -17.87 34.96 9.16
C ILE A 43 -18.79 36.00 8.50
N THR A 44 -20.10 35.81 8.58
CA THR A 44 -21.09 36.78 8.07
C THR A 44 -20.96 38.14 8.76
N ALA A 45 -20.82 38.14 10.10
CA ALA A 45 -20.60 39.37 10.87
C ALA A 45 -19.26 40.04 10.50
N LEU A 46 -18.21 39.26 10.26
CA LEU A 46 -16.90 39.75 9.83
C LEU A 46 -16.98 40.45 8.46
N VAL A 47 -17.66 39.82 7.48
CA VAL A 47 -17.86 40.39 6.14
C VAL A 47 -18.67 41.68 6.19
N ARG A 48 -19.76 41.73 6.97
CA ARG A 48 -20.56 42.95 7.12
C ARG A 48 -19.77 44.10 7.74
N ARG A 49 -18.90 43.79 8.70
CA ARG A 49 -18.11 44.80 9.42
C ARG A 49 -16.95 45.35 8.60
N ASN A 50 -16.19 44.46 7.96
CA ASN A 50 -14.92 44.83 7.34
C ASN A 50 -15.03 45.06 5.83
N CYS A 51 -16.07 44.55 5.16
CA CYS A 51 -16.22 44.61 3.71
C CYS A 51 -15.05 43.92 2.95
N LEU A 52 -15.10 43.86 1.62
CA LEU A 52 -14.08 43.18 0.78
C LEU A 52 -13.14 44.18 0.09
N THR A 53 -11.87 43.79 -0.12
CA THR A 53 -10.90 44.56 -0.92
C THR A 53 -11.09 44.39 -2.43
N PHE A 54 -11.79 43.34 -2.86
CA PHE A 54 -11.97 42.97 -4.26
C PHE A 54 -13.46 42.99 -4.64
N GLN A 55 -13.74 43.11 -5.94
CA GLN A 55 -15.09 42.98 -6.49
C GLN A 55 -15.28 41.54 -6.99
N PRO A 56 -16.13 40.73 -6.35
CA PRO A 56 -16.30 39.32 -6.73
C PRO A 56 -16.90 39.18 -8.12
N SER A 57 -16.28 38.39 -8.98
CA SER A 57 -16.86 37.91 -10.25
C SER A 57 -17.85 36.75 -10.01
N PRO A 58 -18.70 36.39 -10.99
CA PRO A 58 -19.56 35.20 -10.89
C PRO A 58 -18.78 33.91 -10.60
N ARG A 59 -17.56 33.80 -11.14
CA ARG A 59 -16.64 32.68 -10.88
C ARG A 59 -16.17 32.66 -9.43
N ASP A 60 -15.86 33.82 -8.84
CA ASP A 60 -15.46 33.92 -7.44
C ASP A 60 -16.59 33.54 -6.48
N LEU A 61 -17.84 33.90 -6.81
CA LEU A 61 -19.00 33.51 -6.01
C LEU A 61 -19.27 31.99 -6.08
N ALA A 62 -19.01 31.36 -7.23
CA ALA A 62 -19.09 29.90 -7.37
C ALA A 62 -17.97 29.20 -6.57
N GLU A 63 -16.75 29.74 -6.58
CA GLU A 63 -15.63 29.26 -5.77
C GLU A 63 -15.95 29.34 -4.27
N LEU A 64 -16.42 30.50 -3.80
CA LEU A 64 -16.81 30.71 -2.39
C LEU A 64 -17.91 29.74 -1.94
N LYS A 65 -18.91 29.45 -2.80
CA LYS A 65 -19.92 28.42 -2.53
C LYS A 65 -19.30 27.03 -2.38
N SER A 66 -18.36 26.68 -3.26
CA SER A 66 -17.71 25.36 -3.25
C SER A 66 -16.88 25.13 -1.99
N VAL A 67 -16.33 26.19 -1.39
CA VAL A 67 -15.58 26.14 -0.12
C VAL A 67 -16.45 26.38 1.13
N GLY A 68 -17.78 26.42 0.98
CA GLY A 68 -18.72 26.38 2.12
C GLY A 68 -19.44 27.68 2.46
N ALA A 69 -19.32 28.73 1.65
CA ALA A 69 -20.11 29.95 1.80
C ALA A 69 -21.61 29.67 1.57
N ASP A 70 -22.42 29.98 2.57
CA ASP A 70 -23.87 29.82 2.51
C ASP A 70 -24.57 31.10 2.00
N ALA A 71 -25.89 31.03 1.86
CA ALA A 71 -26.70 32.15 1.35
C ALA A 71 -26.55 33.42 2.21
N ALA A 72 -26.33 33.29 3.53
CA ALA A 72 -26.18 34.42 4.44
C ALA A 72 -24.86 35.17 4.21
N ILE A 73 -23.76 34.44 3.99
CA ILE A 73 -22.45 35.01 3.68
C ILE A 73 -22.49 35.71 2.31
N LEU A 74 -23.10 35.09 1.30
CA LEU A 74 -23.22 35.70 -0.03
C LEU A 74 -24.07 36.96 -0.02
N ALA A 75 -25.17 36.99 0.75
CA ALA A 75 -25.99 38.18 0.93
C ALA A 75 -25.21 39.32 1.62
N ALA A 76 -24.35 39.00 2.60
CA ALA A 76 -23.49 39.99 3.24
C ALA A 76 -22.43 40.57 2.28
N ILE A 77 -21.86 39.73 1.40
CA ILE A 77 -20.94 40.17 0.33
C ILE A 77 -21.65 41.13 -0.63
N ASP A 78 -22.84 40.77 -1.09
CA ASP A 78 -23.62 41.60 -2.01
C ASP A 78 -24.02 42.96 -1.39
N GLN A 79 -24.42 42.97 -0.12
CA GLN A 79 -24.68 44.20 0.64
C GLN A 79 -23.44 45.10 0.72
N CYS A 80 -22.26 44.53 0.95
CA CYS A 80 -21.01 45.29 0.96
C CYS A 80 -20.72 45.94 -0.41
N VAL A 81 -20.86 45.18 -1.49
CA VAL A 81 -20.62 45.67 -2.85
C VAL A 81 -21.59 46.78 -3.22
N ARG A 82 -22.89 46.61 -2.91
CA ARG A 82 -23.91 47.64 -3.13
C ARG A 82 -23.69 48.88 -2.29
N ALA A 83 -23.32 48.74 -1.02
CA ALA A 83 -23.01 49.88 -0.15
C ALA A 83 -21.78 50.66 -0.65
N ARG A 84 -20.76 49.98 -1.18
CA ARG A 84 -19.58 50.61 -1.78
C ARG A 84 -19.93 51.36 -3.07
N ALA A 85 -20.77 50.77 -3.93
CA ALA A 85 -21.28 51.43 -5.12
C ALA A 85 -22.11 52.68 -4.77
N ALA A 86 -22.97 52.62 -3.76
CA ALA A 86 -23.76 53.76 -3.28
C ALA A 86 -22.89 54.88 -2.70
N ARG A 87 -21.81 54.56 -1.97
CA ARG A 87 -20.83 55.55 -1.46
C ARG A 87 -20.02 56.20 -2.58
N ALA A 88 -19.72 55.48 -3.65
CA ALA A 88 -19.06 56.05 -4.83
C ALA A 88 -19.99 56.97 -5.63
N ALA A 89 -21.31 56.75 -5.55
CA ALA A 89 -22.33 57.53 -6.24
C ALA A 89 -22.90 58.70 -5.41
N ALA A 90 -22.48 58.87 -4.15
CA ALA A 90 -22.96 59.96 -3.30
C ALA A 90 -22.41 61.33 -3.80
N PRO A 91 -23.26 62.35 -4.03
CA PRO A 91 -22.80 63.67 -4.41
C PRO A 91 -21.96 64.27 -3.26
N ARG A 92 -20.77 64.78 -3.56
CA ARG A 92 -20.01 65.60 -2.60
C ARG A 92 -20.82 66.86 -2.27
N PRO A 93 -20.90 67.32 -1.01
CA PRO A 93 -21.51 68.59 -0.69
C PRO A 93 -20.72 69.71 -1.39
N SER A 94 -21.34 70.30 -2.41
CA SER A 94 -20.88 71.55 -3.02
C SER A 94 -21.06 72.66 -1.99
N THR A 95 -19.96 73.34 -1.65
CA THR A 95 -19.97 74.67 -1.04
C THR A 95 -20.96 75.57 -1.79
N PRO A 96 -21.77 76.39 -1.10
CA PRO A 96 -22.80 77.18 -1.75
C PRO A 96 -22.15 78.28 -2.60
N VAL A 97 -22.13 78.08 -3.92
CA VAL A 97 -21.93 79.17 -4.86
C VAL A 97 -23.31 79.74 -5.14
N THR A 98 -23.51 80.97 -4.70
CA THR A 98 -24.68 81.80 -4.95
C THR A 98 -25.04 81.76 -6.44
N ARG A 99 -26.23 81.25 -6.77
CA ARG A 99 -26.76 81.21 -8.13
C ARG A 99 -27.17 82.63 -8.54
N VAL A 100 -26.27 83.31 -9.25
CA VAL A 100 -26.64 84.43 -10.14
C VAL A 100 -27.15 83.83 -11.46
N ALA A 101 -28.22 84.40 -11.99
CA ALA A 101 -28.85 83.98 -13.25
C ALA A 101 -27.86 83.90 -14.43
N PRO A 102 -28.05 83.00 -15.40
CA PRO A 102 -27.10 82.80 -16.49
C PRO A 102 -27.14 83.98 -17.47
N MET A 103 -26.01 84.69 -17.58
CA MET A 103 -25.66 85.52 -18.73
C MET A 103 -24.99 84.60 -19.77
N PRO A 104 -25.20 84.79 -21.09
CA PRO A 104 -24.56 83.96 -22.12
C PRO A 104 -23.02 84.08 -22.03
N PRO A 105 -22.27 82.99 -22.30
CA PRO A 105 -20.82 83.04 -22.23
C PRO A 105 -20.27 83.94 -23.34
N PRO A 106 -19.24 84.77 -23.05
CA PRO A 106 -18.50 85.43 -24.11
C PRO A 106 -17.77 84.36 -24.94
N SER A 107 -17.84 84.53 -26.25
CA SER A 107 -17.14 83.75 -27.27
C SER A 107 -15.67 83.59 -26.87
N GLN A 108 -15.22 82.36 -26.60
CA GLN A 108 -13.80 82.08 -26.49
C GLN A 108 -13.13 82.41 -27.84
N PRO A 109 -12.01 83.16 -27.87
CA PRO A 109 -11.23 83.34 -29.08
C PRO A 109 -10.83 81.98 -29.67
N PRO A 110 -10.73 81.83 -30.99
CA PRO A 110 -10.27 80.58 -31.61
C PRO A 110 -8.92 80.19 -31.02
N GLN A 111 -8.82 78.98 -30.46
CA GLN A 111 -7.51 78.41 -30.16
C GLN A 111 -6.71 78.37 -31.47
N PRO A 112 -5.45 78.85 -31.49
CA PRO A 112 -4.59 78.72 -32.66
C PRO A 112 -4.54 77.26 -33.10
N PRO A 113 -4.51 76.96 -34.42
CA PRO A 113 -4.34 75.60 -34.91
C PRO A 113 -3.12 74.99 -34.23
N GLN A 114 -3.29 73.88 -33.52
CA GLN A 114 -2.15 73.12 -33.02
C GLN A 114 -1.29 72.75 -34.23
N PRO A 115 0.04 72.99 -34.20
CA PRO A 115 0.93 72.52 -35.24
C PRO A 115 0.70 71.02 -35.47
N PRO A 116 0.78 70.51 -36.72
CA PRO A 116 0.68 69.08 -36.98
C PRO A 116 1.64 68.35 -36.03
N GLN A 117 1.12 67.48 -35.18
CA GLN A 117 1.97 66.66 -34.32
C GLN A 117 2.95 65.91 -35.22
N PRO A 118 4.26 65.92 -34.91
CA PRO A 118 5.21 65.07 -35.61
C PRO A 118 4.69 63.64 -35.63
N PRO A 119 4.90 62.86 -36.72
CA PRO A 119 4.50 61.46 -36.76
C PRO A 119 5.01 60.76 -35.50
N GLN A 120 4.10 60.33 -34.63
CA GLN A 120 4.50 59.58 -33.45
C GLN A 120 5.15 58.27 -33.91
N PRO A 121 6.31 57.88 -33.33
CA PRO A 121 6.88 56.57 -33.60
C PRO A 121 5.83 55.47 -33.39
N PRO A 122 5.83 54.40 -34.21
CA PRO A 122 4.92 53.28 -34.01
C PRO A 122 5.03 52.76 -32.58
N ALA A 123 3.95 52.91 -31.81
CA ALA A 123 3.91 52.46 -30.42
C ALA A 123 3.45 51.00 -30.37
N PRO A 124 4.09 50.15 -29.54
CA PRO A 124 3.60 48.80 -29.29
C PRO A 124 2.15 48.81 -28.81
N TRP A 125 1.30 48.02 -29.45
CA TRP A 125 -0.11 47.90 -29.10
C TRP A 125 -0.37 46.53 -28.50
N GLU A 126 -0.84 46.55 -27.25
CA GLU A 126 -1.06 45.34 -26.46
C GLU A 126 -1.94 44.31 -27.20
N PRO A 127 -3.13 44.65 -27.75
CA PRO A 127 -4.03 43.68 -28.38
C PRO A 127 -3.45 42.88 -29.56
N LEU A 128 -2.45 43.41 -30.27
CA LEU A 128 -1.81 42.73 -31.41
C LEU A 128 -0.41 42.20 -31.10
N THR A 129 0.08 42.42 -29.88
CA THR A 129 1.34 41.82 -29.40
C THR A 129 1.05 40.44 -28.81
N GLN A 130 1.69 39.39 -29.34
CA GLN A 130 1.39 38.01 -28.97
C GLN A 130 2.59 37.07 -29.13
N PHE A 131 2.55 35.95 -28.40
CA PHE A 131 3.46 34.83 -28.62
C PHE A 131 2.99 33.97 -29.79
N THR A 132 3.94 33.47 -30.56
CA THR A 132 3.71 32.55 -31.68
C THR A 132 4.48 31.25 -31.44
N PRO A 133 3.78 30.10 -31.29
CA PRO A 133 2.32 29.94 -31.17
C PRO A 133 1.77 30.46 -29.82
N PRO A 134 0.47 30.81 -29.74
CA PRO A 134 -0.11 31.44 -28.56
C PRO A 134 -0.49 30.46 -27.42
N ALA A 135 -0.60 29.16 -27.70
CA ALA A 135 -1.00 28.14 -26.74
C ALA A 135 -0.60 26.72 -27.21
N GLY A 136 -0.84 25.70 -26.37
CA GLY A 136 -0.62 24.30 -26.72
C GLY A 136 0.85 23.89 -26.81
N LEU A 137 1.74 24.65 -26.17
CA LEU A 137 3.17 24.36 -26.14
C LEU A 137 3.46 23.28 -25.12
N HIS A 138 4.10 22.20 -25.58
CA HIS A 138 4.56 21.08 -24.78
C HIS A 138 6.02 20.80 -25.09
N ALA A 139 6.81 20.53 -24.06
CA ALA A 139 8.19 20.05 -24.23
C ALA A 139 8.66 19.30 -22.98
N ALA A 140 9.61 18.39 -23.15
CA ALA A 140 10.16 17.61 -22.04
C ALA A 140 10.95 18.50 -21.07
N VAL A 141 10.95 18.18 -19.78
CA VAL A 141 11.81 18.80 -18.77
C VAL A 141 13.28 18.81 -19.21
N GLY A 142 13.99 19.90 -18.93
CA GLY A 142 15.39 20.09 -19.32
C GLY A 142 15.64 20.23 -20.83
N SER A 143 14.60 20.27 -21.66
CA SER A 143 14.73 20.53 -23.11
C SER A 143 14.59 22.02 -23.43
N GLY A 144 15.14 22.43 -24.57
CA GLY A 144 15.07 23.81 -25.07
C GLY A 144 14.01 23.98 -26.15
N LEU A 145 13.04 24.85 -25.91
CA LEU A 145 11.94 25.19 -26.82
C LEU A 145 12.17 26.59 -27.45
N PRO A 146 12.20 26.73 -28.78
CA PRO A 146 12.20 28.05 -29.41
C PRO A 146 10.82 28.72 -29.25
N LEU A 147 10.81 30.01 -28.94
CA LEU A 147 9.61 30.81 -28.79
C LEU A 147 9.79 32.17 -29.45
N VAL A 148 8.73 32.69 -30.06
CA VAL A 148 8.73 34.00 -30.72
C VAL A 148 7.68 34.90 -30.08
N LEU A 149 8.04 36.14 -29.79
CA LEU A 149 7.12 37.22 -29.46
C LEU A 149 7.05 38.19 -30.64
N GLU A 150 5.85 38.43 -31.17
CA GLU A 150 5.59 39.43 -32.21
C GLU A 150 5.01 40.69 -31.57
N VAL A 151 5.61 41.84 -31.85
CA VAL A 151 5.21 43.17 -31.36
C VAL A 151 4.68 43.99 -32.54
N ARG A 152 3.42 44.41 -32.44
CA ARG A 152 2.71 45.15 -33.49
C ARG A 152 2.09 46.43 -32.94
N ASP A 153 1.93 47.42 -33.80
CA ASP A 153 1.21 48.67 -33.49
C ASP A 153 -0.31 48.52 -33.69
N SER A 154 -1.06 49.60 -33.49
CA SER A 154 -2.53 49.61 -33.66
C SER A 154 -3.00 49.44 -35.11
N ALA A 155 -2.10 49.58 -36.08
CA ALA A 155 -2.35 49.37 -37.51
C ALA A 155 -1.84 48.00 -37.99
N ALA A 156 -1.53 47.09 -37.05
CA ALA A 156 -0.97 45.75 -37.29
C ALA A 156 0.42 45.72 -37.96
N ARG A 157 1.13 46.85 -37.98
CA ARG A 157 2.49 46.95 -38.53
C ARG A 157 3.52 46.49 -37.50
N PRO A 158 4.64 45.90 -37.94
CA PRO A 158 5.70 45.46 -37.03
C PRO A 158 6.39 46.66 -36.36
N VAL A 159 6.67 46.55 -35.07
CA VAL A 159 7.42 47.57 -34.31
C VAL A 159 8.84 47.06 -34.08
N ALA A 160 9.82 47.62 -34.79
CA ALA A 160 11.24 47.28 -34.69
C ALA A 160 11.97 48.10 -33.61
N GLY A 161 13.08 47.58 -33.08
CA GLY A 161 13.92 48.25 -32.07
C GLY A 161 13.30 48.35 -30.68
N GLN A 162 12.17 47.69 -30.44
CA GLN A 162 11.50 47.69 -29.14
C GLN A 162 12.18 46.68 -28.21
N ARG A 163 12.69 47.16 -27.08
CA ARG A 163 13.24 46.28 -26.04
C ARG A 163 12.14 45.46 -25.36
N VAL A 164 12.40 44.17 -25.25
CA VAL A 164 11.56 43.18 -24.56
C VAL A 164 12.37 42.49 -23.48
N MET A 165 11.81 42.39 -22.28
CA MET A 165 12.38 41.61 -21.18
C MET A 165 11.59 40.33 -20.96
N PHE A 166 12.29 39.20 -20.83
CA PHE A 166 11.69 37.89 -20.62
C PHE A 166 11.97 37.36 -19.22
N ALA A 167 10.95 36.76 -18.63
CA ALA A 167 11.05 35.99 -17.40
C ALA A 167 10.26 34.69 -17.54
N ALA A 168 10.66 33.65 -16.82
CA ALA A 168 9.93 32.40 -16.72
C ALA A 168 9.72 32.01 -15.26
N THR A 169 8.61 31.33 -14.95
CA THR A 169 8.35 30.75 -13.63
C THR A 169 9.02 29.38 -13.47
N SER A 170 8.95 28.80 -12.26
CA SER A 170 9.19 27.37 -12.03
C SER A 170 10.55 26.84 -12.53
N ALA A 171 11.63 27.62 -12.32
CA ALA A 171 13.01 27.31 -12.71
C ALA A 171 13.28 27.18 -14.24
N GLY A 172 12.37 27.64 -15.09
CA GLY A 172 12.65 27.82 -16.52
C GLY A 172 13.64 28.96 -16.77
N VAL A 173 14.51 28.82 -17.77
CA VAL A 173 15.50 29.83 -18.17
C VAL A 173 15.22 30.29 -19.60
N VAL A 174 15.12 31.61 -19.81
CA VAL A 174 14.93 32.20 -21.14
C VAL A 174 16.24 32.85 -21.60
N THR A 175 16.70 32.47 -22.78
CA THR A 175 17.96 32.96 -23.36
C THR A 175 17.72 33.49 -24.78
N PRO A 176 18.03 34.77 -25.07
CA PRO A 176 18.41 35.81 -24.11
C PRO A 176 17.21 36.22 -23.22
N ASN A 177 17.48 36.71 -22.01
CA ASN A 177 16.45 37.23 -21.10
C ASN A 177 16.02 38.67 -21.42
N ALA A 178 16.71 39.34 -22.35
CA ALA A 178 16.30 40.60 -22.93
C ALA A 178 16.81 40.70 -24.37
N ALA A 179 16.00 41.22 -25.28
CA ALA A 179 16.37 41.46 -26.67
C ALA A 179 15.50 42.57 -27.28
N GLU A 180 15.95 43.14 -28.39
CA GLU A 180 15.21 44.15 -29.16
C GLU A 180 14.52 43.49 -30.35
N THR A 181 13.32 43.97 -30.71
CA THR A 181 12.58 43.46 -31.86
C THR A 181 13.33 43.74 -33.16
N ASP A 182 13.36 42.74 -34.05
CA ASP A 182 13.96 42.89 -35.38
C ASP A 182 13.08 43.72 -36.34
N SER A 183 13.49 43.85 -37.61
CA SER A 183 12.73 44.58 -38.64
C SER A 183 11.34 44.00 -38.93
N THR A 184 11.07 42.76 -38.50
CA THR A 184 9.76 42.11 -38.60
C THR A 184 8.92 42.28 -37.34
N GLY A 185 9.42 43.02 -36.35
CA GLY A 185 8.76 43.21 -35.06
C GLY A 185 8.83 41.97 -34.17
N ALA A 186 9.72 41.02 -34.46
CA ALA A 186 9.80 39.75 -33.76
C ALA A 186 11.01 39.70 -32.82
N VAL A 187 10.86 38.97 -31.71
CA VAL A 187 11.96 38.56 -30.84
C VAL A 187 11.93 37.04 -30.70
N ARG A 188 13.04 36.39 -31.03
CA ARG A 188 13.21 34.94 -30.89
C ARG A 188 14.01 34.65 -29.63
N VAL A 189 13.48 33.77 -28.78
CA VAL A 189 14.15 33.30 -27.56
C VAL A 189 14.15 31.78 -27.52
N ARG A 190 15.10 31.22 -26.77
CA ARG A 190 15.09 29.81 -26.40
C ARG A 190 14.73 29.69 -24.93
N VAL A 191 13.75 28.85 -24.62
CA VAL A 191 13.30 28.57 -23.27
C VAL A 191 13.76 27.17 -22.88
N THR A 192 14.63 27.08 -21.88
CA THR A 192 15.02 25.80 -21.28
C THR A 192 14.10 25.52 -20.10
N LEU A 193 13.36 24.43 -20.16
CA LEU A 193 12.46 24.03 -19.08
C LEU A 193 13.25 23.48 -17.88
N GLY A 194 12.72 23.69 -16.68
CA GLY A 194 13.30 23.15 -15.45
C GLY A 194 13.22 21.63 -15.37
N GLU A 195 13.62 21.09 -14.23
CA GLU A 195 13.71 19.64 -14.00
C GLU A 195 12.39 18.99 -13.61
N HIS A 196 11.35 19.76 -13.30
CA HIS A 196 10.07 19.25 -12.78
C HIS A 196 8.94 19.47 -13.80
N PRO A 197 8.10 18.45 -14.06
CA PRO A 197 6.93 18.59 -14.93
C PRO A 197 5.91 19.57 -14.37
N GLY A 198 5.17 20.23 -15.26
CA GLY A 198 4.13 21.18 -14.89
C GLY A 198 4.10 22.45 -15.74
N PRO A 199 3.17 23.37 -15.45
CA PRO A 199 3.04 24.60 -16.20
C PRO A 199 4.21 25.56 -15.91
N VAL A 200 4.82 26.06 -16.99
CA VAL A 200 5.85 27.10 -16.97
C VAL A 200 5.29 28.32 -17.69
N VAL A 201 5.10 29.41 -16.95
CA VAL A 201 4.60 30.68 -17.51
C VAL A 201 5.79 31.53 -17.94
N ILE A 202 5.80 31.91 -19.21
CA ILE A 202 6.79 32.80 -19.79
C ILE A 202 6.15 34.16 -19.97
N THR A 203 6.80 35.21 -19.47
CA THR A 203 6.34 36.59 -19.52
C THR A 203 7.28 37.42 -20.37
N GLY A 204 6.77 38.03 -21.44
CA GLY A 204 7.46 39.04 -22.23
C GLY A 204 6.93 40.42 -21.87
N THR A 205 7.78 41.30 -21.33
CA THR A 205 7.42 42.68 -20.97
C THR A 205 7.89 43.62 -22.07
N VAL A 206 6.93 44.35 -22.65
CA VAL A 206 7.12 45.26 -23.77
C VAL A 206 6.70 46.66 -23.32
N GLY A 207 7.65 47.53 -23.03
CA GLY A 207 7.36 48.87 -22.50
C GLY A 207 6.56 48.81 -21.20
N THR A 208 5.28 49.18 -21.24
CA THR A 208 4.40 49.30 -20.07
C THR A 208 3.46 48.13 -19.85
N PHE A 209 3.43 47.14 -20.74
CA PHE A 209 2.55 45.97 -20.62
C PHE A 209 3.33 44.66 -20.75
N SER A 210 2.71 43.57 -20.33
CA SER A 210 3.29 42.23 -20.41
C SER A 210 2.37 41.27 -21.13
N ARG A 211 2.96 40.35 -21.88
CA ARG A 211 2.27 39.19 -22.46
C ARG A 211 2.79 37.92 -21.83
N THR A 212 1.91 36.94 -21.70
CA THR A 212 2.24 35.64 -21.11
C THR A 212 1.86 34.51 -22.04
N VAL A 213 2.67 33.45 -22.07
CA VAL A 213 2.32 32.16 -22.66
C VAL A 213 2.67 31.06 -21.66
N THR A 214 1.85 30.01 -21.63
CA THR A 214 2.11 28.84 -20.78
C THR A 214 2.65 27.70 -21.64
N VAL A 215 3.77 27.14 -21.21
CA VAL A 215 4.34 25.90 -21.74
C VAL A 215 4.13 24.81 -20.71
N GLN A 216 3.58 23.67 -21.13
CA GLN A 216 3.48 22.50 -20.28
C GLN A 216 4.78 21.71 -20.37
N ALA A 217 5.50 21.61 -19.25
CA ALA A 217 6.66 20.75 -19.15
C ALA A 217 6.19 19.30 -18.91
N ASP A 218 6.50 18.43 -19.85
CA ASP A 218 6.22 17.00 -19.76
C ASP A 218 7.41 16.24 -19.15
N PRO A 219 7.21 15.09 -18.51
CA PRO A 219 8.30 14.25 -18.04
C PRO A 219 9.30 13.91 -19.16
N GLY A 220 10.57 13.74 -18.79
CA GLY A 220 11.60 13.31 -19.74
C GLY A 220 11.39 11.87 -20.20
N PRO A 221 12.15 11.41 -21.20
CA PRO A 221 12.15 10.00 -21.58
C PRO A 221 12.56 9.12 -20.39
N ALA A 222 11.89 7.98 -20.26
CA ALA A 222 12.21 7.00 -19.23
C ALA A 222 13.67 6.52 -19.34
N GLN A 223 14.38 6.50 -18.21
CA GLN A 223 15.77 6.02 -18.10
C GLN A 223 15.92 4.87 -17.10
N THR A 224 15.08 4.80 -16.08
CA THR A 224 15.10 3.72 -15.09
C THR A 224 13.71 3.13 -14.91
N LEU A 225 13.64 1.81 -14.71
CA LEU A 225 12.41 1.09 -14.43
C LEU A 225 12.49 0.56 -13.00
N VAL A 226 11.70 1.14 -12.10
CA VAL A 226 11.66 0.77 -10.69
C VAL A 226 10.50 -0.19 -10.47
N VAL A 227 10.80 -1.31 -9.81
CA VAL A 227 9.78 -2.29 -9.39
C VAL A 227 9.66 -2.21 -7.88
N GLU A 228 8.43 -2.01 -7.40
CA GLU A 228 8.10 -1.79 -6.00
C GLU A 228 7.13 -2.87 -5.51
N ARG A 229 7.28 -3.23 -4.24
CA ARG A 229 6.32 -4.02 -3.48
C ARG A 229 5.94 -3.23 -2.25
N ASP A 230 4.64 -3.03 -2.05
CA ASP A 230 4.09 -2.28 -0.90
C ASP A 230 4.72 -0.86 -0.74
N GLY A 231 5.06 -0.23 -1.87
CA GLY A 231 5.68 1.10 -1.92
C GLY A 231 7.20 1.13 -1.70
N VAL A 232 7.84 -0.04 -1.57
CA VAL A 232 9.28 -0.17 -1.38
C VAL A 232 9.93 -0.74 -2.64
N PRO A 233 10.97 -0.08 -3.19
CA PRO A 233 11.74 -0.63 -4.31
C PRO A 233 12.35 -1.99 -3.96
N ILE A 234 12.14 -2.97 -4.85
CA ILE A 234 12.70 -4.30 -4.69
C ILE A 234 14.17 -4.27 -5.11
N VAL A 235 15.03 -4.77 -4.23
CA VAL A 235 16.44 -5.05 -4.51
C VAL A 235 16.68 -6.53 -4.22
N GLY A 236 16.99 -7.30 -5.27
CA GLY A 236 17.25 -8.74 -5.15
C GLY A 236 15.99 -9.62 -5.12
N THR A 237 16.05 -10.71 -4.35
CA THR A 237 15.03 -11.77 -4.35
C THR A 237 13.84 -11.44 -3.46
N VAL A 238 12.64 -11.75 -3.94
CA VAL A 238 11.38 -11.56 -3.22
C VAL A 238 10.85 -12.89 -2.69
N GLY A 239 10.69 -13.00 -1.37
CA GLY A 239 10.01 -14.14 -0.74
C GLY A 239 8.49 -14.01 -0.76
N VAL A 240 7.78 -15.07 -1.15
CA VAL A 240 6.32 -15.16 -1.10
C VAL A 240 5.89 -16.55 -0.63
N ARG A 241 4.77 -16.66 0.09
CA ARG A 241 4.22 -17.97 0.48
C ARG A 241 3.36 -18.52 -0.66
N SER A 242 3.32 -19.84 -0.83
CA SER A 242 2.61 -20.57 -1.91
C SER A 242 1.10 -20.28 -2.08
N ARG A 243 0.48 -19.37 -1.31
CA ARG A 243 -0.93 -19.00 -1.41
C ARG A 243 -1.18 -17.49 -1.41
N ASP A 244 -0.14 -16.69 -1.26
CA ASP A 244 -0.28 -15.23 -1.19
C ASP A 244 -0.05 -14.68 -2.59
N THR A 245 -1.03 -13.96 -3.15
CA THR A 245 -0.82 -13.26 -4.42
C THR A 245 0.23 -12.17 -4.22
N LEU A 246 1.09 -12.01 -5.22
CA LEU A 246 2.15 -11.01 -5.21
C LEU A 246 1.78 -9.90 -6.19
N ALA A 247 1.51 -8.72 -5.66
CA ALA A 247 1.30 -7.50 -6.43
C ALA A 247 2.63 -6.74 -6.55
N LEU A 248 3.06 -6.46 -7.78
CA LEU A 248 4.21 -5.62 -8.06
C LEU A 248 3.74 -4.33 -8.73
N ARG A 249 4.26 -3.21 -8.26
CA ARG A 249 4.08 -1.90 -8.91
C ARG A 249 5.31 -1.56 -9.73
N LEU A 250 5.11 -0.93 -10.87
CA LEU A 250 6.17 -0.46 -11.74
C LEU A 250 6.04 1.04 -11.95
N ALA A 251 7.18 1.72 -11.91
CA ALA A 251 7.28 3.13 -12.24
C ALA A 251 8.51 3.37 -13.12
N ALA A 252 8.31 3.99 -14.28
CA ALA A 252 9.41 4.50 -15.09
C ALA A 252 9.83 5.88 -14.56
N ARG A 253 11.13 6.14 -14.49
CA ARG A 253 11.66 7.45 -14.10
C ARG A 253 12.62 8.01 -15.13
N ASP A 254 12.53 9.31 -15.36
CA ASP A 254 13.47 10.06 -16.20
C ASP A 254 14.80 10.34 -15.49
N ARG A 255 15.71 11.08 -16.14
CA ARG A 255 17.03 11.43 -15.59
C ARG A 255 16.98 12.30 -14.31
N TYR A 256 15.85 12.96 -14.08
CA TYR A 256 15.63 13.85 -12.94
C TYR A 256 14.82 13.16 -11.83
N GLY A 257 14.45 11.89 -12.03
CA GLY A 257 13.68 11.11 -11.06
C GLY A 257 12.16 11.28 -11.18
N ASN A 258 11.67 12.07 -12.14
CA ASN A 258 10.23 12.26 -12.37
C ASN A 258 9.61 10.99 -12.95
N ARG A 259 8.34 10.76 -12.65
CA ARG A 259 7.58 9.66 -13.26
C ARG A 259 7.39 9.93 -14.75
N ALA A 260 7.88 9.01 -15.57
CA ALA A 260 7.75 9.02 -17.02
C ALA A 260 6.70 8.01 -17.50
N ALA A 261 6.24 8.15 -18.74
CA ALA A 261 5.30 7.21 -19.34
C ALA A 261 5.88 5.78 -19.42
N LEU A 262 5.02 4.79 -19.16
CA LEU A 262 5.28 3.37 -19.37
C LEU A 262 4.73 2.91 -20.73
N ASP A 263 5.50 3.12 -21.79
CA ASP A 263 5.11 2.73 -23.15
C ASP A 263 5.45 1.25 -23.41
N ASN A 264 4.65 0.56 -24.24
CA ASN A 264 4.91 -0.84 -24.65
C ASN A 264 5.15 -1.80 -23.46
N PHE A 265 4.38 -1.62 -22.39
CA PHE A 265 4.54 -2.43 -21.18
C PHE A 265 4.22 -3.92 -21.42
N THR A 266 5.14 -4.78 -20.99
CA THR A 266 4.98 -6.23 -21.00
C THR A 266 5.49 -6.85 -19.71
N ALA A 267 4.85 -7.93 -19.28
CA ALA A 267 5.27 -8.75 -18.16
C ALA A 267 5.17 -10.22 -18.55
N THR A 268 6.20 -10.99 -18.22
CA THR A 268 6.23 -12.44 -18.37
C THR A 268 6.83 -13.08 -17.13
N THR A 269 6.64 -14.39 -16.99
CA THR A 269 7.22 -15.16 -15.89
C THR A 269 8.00 -16.34 -16.44
N THR A 270 9.12 -16.68 -15.80
CA THR A 270 9.88 -17.90 -16.07
C THR A 270 9.91 -18.80 -14.83
N GLY A 271 10.14 -20.09 -15.07
CA GLY A 271 10.04 -21.12 -14.03
C GLY A 271 8.60 -21.61 -13.80
N SER A 272 8.45 -22.66 -12.99
CA SER A 272 7.15 -23.28 -12.69
C SER A 272 6.56 -22.86 -11.34
N ALA A 273 7.33 -22.14 -10.51
CA ALA A 273 6.92 -21.75 -9.16
C ALA A 273 5.92 -20.60 -9.14
N ILE A 274 5.96 -19.70 -10.13
CA ILE A 274 5.11 -18.50 -10.23
C ILE A 274 4.38 -18.48 -11.57
N GLY A 275 3.19 -17.90 -11.61
CA GLY A 275 2.49 -17.60 -12.86
C GLY A 275 1.97 -16.16 -12.89
N LEU A 276 1.94 -15.58 -14.08
CA LEU A 276 1.30 -14.31 -14.35
C LEU A 276 -0.23 -14.45 -14.27
N VAL A 277 -0.88 -13.59 -13.49
CA VAL A 277 -2.34 -13.49 -13.41
C VAL A 277 -2.84 -12.35 -14.31
N SER A 278 -2.27 -11.17 -14.14
CA SER A 278 -2.58 -10.00 -14.95
C SER A 278 -1.40 -9.04 -14.96
N ALA A 279 -1.33 -8.24 -16.01
CA ALA A 279 -0.41 -7.13 -16.15
C ALA A 279 -1.13 -6.00 -16.85
N ALA A 280 -1.11 -4.81 -16.27
CA ALA A 280 -1.69 -3.61 -16.85
C ALA A 280 -0.80 -2.41 -16.54
N ALA A 281 -0.73 -1.47 -17.47
CA ALA A 281 -0.13 -0.17 -17.23
C ALA A 281 -1.08 0.93 -17.66
N ARG A 282 -1.00 2.06 -16.97
CA ARG A 282 -1.70 3.29 -17.29
C ARG A 282 -0.78 4.46 -17.02
N ASP A 283 -0.56 5.28 -18.04
CA ASP A 283 0.27 6.48 -17.99
C ASP A 283 1.68 6.16 -17.44
N SER A 284 1.95 6.48 -16.18
CA SER A 284 3.24 6.30 -15.52
C SER A 284 3.26 5.22 -14.43
N GLU A 285 2.23 4.38 -14.37
CA GLU A 285 2.12 3.31 -13.37
C GLU A 285 1.75 1.96 -14.02
N GLY A 286 2.51 0.92 -13.68
CA GLY A 286 2.20 -0.47 -14.03
C GLY A 286 1.86 -1.30 -12.80
N ILE A 287 0.95 -2.25 -12.95
CA ILE A 287 0.62 -3.25 -11.92
C ILE A 287 0.75 -4.64 -12.54
N VAL A 288 1.46 -5.52 -11.85
CA VAL A 288 1.58 -6.94 -12.19
C VAL A 288 1.11 -7.78 -11.01
N MET A 289 0.16 -8.66 -11.29
CA MET A 289 -0.32 -9.64 -10.33
C MET A 289 0.25 -11.00 -10.66
N LEU A 290 0.91 -11.61 -9.68
CA LEU A 290 1.52 -12.93 -9.77
C LEU A 290 0.87 -13.87 -8.76
N ALA A 291 0.70 -15.13 -9.15
CA ALA A 291 0.17 -16.19 -8.30
C ALA A 291 1.23 -17.29 -8.12
N PRO A 292 1.62 -17.61 -6.88
CA PRO A 292 2.41 -18.78 -6.58
C PRO A 292 1.67 -20.07 -6.98
N ARG A 293 2.38 -20.99 -7.63
CA ARG A 293 1.83 -22.28 -8.10
C ARG A 293 2.37 -23.47 -7.30
N ARG A 294 3.66 -23.44 -6.98
CA ARG A 294 4.37 -24.47 -6.20
C ARG A 294 5.58 -23.85 -5.52
N SER A 295 6.10 -24.53 -4.50
CA SER A 295 7.34 -24.10 -3.85
C SER A 295 8.55 -24.19 -4.79
N GLY A 296 9.49 -23.26 -4.63
CA GLY A 296 10.71 -23.16 -5.44
C GLY A 296 10.90 -21.75 -6.02
N VAL A 297 11.83 -21.63 -6.96
CA VAL A 297 12.23 -20.34 -7.53
C VAL A 297 11.52 -20.07 -8.86
N GLY A 298 11.10 -18.83 -9.07
CA GLY A 298 10.62 -18.30 -10.34
C GLY A 298 11.17 -16.89 -10.57
N GLU A 299 10.94 -16.32 -11.74
CA GLU A 299 11.35 -14.95 -12.05
C GLU A 299 10.24 -14.23 -12.82
N ALA A 300 10.01 -12.97 -12.48
CA ALA A 300 9.20 -12.06 -13.29
C ALA A 300 10.11 -11.20 -14.16
N GLN A 301 9.85 -11.19 -15.46
CA GLN A 301 10.53 -10.37 -16.46
C GLN A 301 9.59 -9.27 -16.90
N LEU A 302 10.01 -8.03 -16.68
CA LEU A 302 9.20 -6.83 -16.85
C LEU A 302 9.91 -5.93 -17.85
N SER A 303 9.17 -5.37 -18.82
CA SER A 303 9.75 -4.39 -19.73
C SER A 303 8.76 -3.30 -20.12
N ALA A 304 9.26 -2.07 -20.24
CA ALA A 304 8.50 -0.89 -20.66
C ALA A 304 9.47 0.19 -21.13
N SER A 305 9.06 1.00 -22.10
CA SER A 305 9.82 2.14 -22.63
C SER A 305 11.25 1.77 -23.05
N GLY A 306 11.45 0.54 -23.54
CA GLY A 306 12.76 -0.03 -23.90
C GLY A 306 13.61 -0.53 -22.72
N LEU A 307 13.18 -0.30 -21.48
CA LEU A 307 13.85 -0.71 -20.25
C LEU A 307 13.38 -2.10 -19.81
N ARG A 308 14.22 -2.81 -19.05
CA ARG A 308 13.91 -4.15 -18.53
C ARG A 308 14.26 -4.26 -17.05
N ALA A 309 13.43 -4.98 -16.31
CA ALA A 309 13.65 -5.35 -14.92
C ALA A 309 13.40 -6.85 -14.73
N ARG A 310 14.20 -7.50 -13.88
CA ARG A 310 14.03 -8.90 -13.49
C ARG A 310 13.87 -8.98 -11.99
N VAL A 311 12.85 -9.71 -11.54
CA VAL A 311 12.56 -9.90 -10.12
C VAL A 311 12.61 -11.40 -9.82
N PRO A 312 13.70 -11.90 -9.21
CA PRO A 312 13.74 -13.27 -8.74
C PRO A 312 12.80 -13.45 -7.56
N ILE A 313 12.03 -14.54 -7.54
CA ILE A 313 10.98 -14.82 -6.57
C ILE A 313 11.20 -16.20 -5.97
N ASP A 314 11.28 -16.28 -4.66
CA ASP A 314 11.33 -17.55 -3.92
C ASP A 314 9.94 -17.84 -3.31
N VAL A 315 9.34 -18.94 -3.75
CA VAL A 315 8.05 -19.41 -3.25
C VAL A 315 8.29 -20.40 -2.14
N LEU A 316 8.05 -19.94 -0.92
CA LEU A 316 8.14 -20.73 0.29
C LEU A 316 6.84 -21.52 0.51
N LEU A 317 6.98 -22.74 1.03
CA LEU A 317 5.83 -23.45 1.57
C LEU A 317 5.19 -22.58 2.66
N PRO A 318 3.85 -22.63 2.81
CA PRO A 318 3.24 -22.02 3.98
C PRO A 318 3.94 -22.62 5.20
N ALA A 319 4.52 -21.78 6.06
CA ALA A 319 4.90 -22.22 7.38
C ALA A 319 3.62 -22.76 8.00
N ALA A 320 3.47 -24.08 7.99
CA ALA A 320 2.34 -24.70 8.64
C ALA A 320 2.60 -24.44 10.12
N ALA A 321 1.83 -23.51 10.68
CA ALA A 321 1.88 -23.23 12.10
C ALA A 321 1.68 -24.58 12.78
N ALA A 322 2.76 -25.11 13.36
CA ALA A 322 2.68 -26.38 14.05
C ALA A 322 1.60 -26.22 15.10
N GLY A 323 0.58 -27.06 15.03
CA GLY A 323 -0.55 -27.03 15.95
C GLY A 323 -0.05 -27.12 17.39
N PRO A 324 -0.86 -26.65 18.35
CA PRO A 324 -0.56 -26.90 19.75
C PRO A 324 -0.44 -28.40 20.00
N TRP A 325 0.28 -28.76 21.05
CA TRP A 325 0.30 -30.14 21.51
C TRP A 325 -1.10 -30.57 21.93
N ALA A 326 -1.48 -31.79 21.56
CA ALA A 326 -2.59 -32.50 22.16
C ALA A 326 -2.04 -33.60 23.07
N ILE A 327 -2.69 -33.83 24.21
CA ILE A 327 -2.35 -34.91 25.12
C ILE A 327 -3.49 -35.92 25.08
N GLY A 328 -3.17 -37.21 25.00
CA GLY A 328 -4.16 -38.27 24.98
C GLY A 328 -3.79 -39.46 25.83
N VAL A 329 -4.81 -40.29 26.04
CA VAL A 329 -4.73 -41.57 26.72
C VAL A 329 -5.35 -42.62 25.79
N ARG A 330 -4.70 -43.78 25.69
CA ARG A 330 -5.17 -44.91 24.88
C ARG A 330 -5.05 -46.18 25.70
N ALA A 331 -6.00 -47.09 25.55
CA ALA A 331 -5.86 -48.46 26.04
C ALA A 331 -5.85 -49.40 24.85
N ALA A 332 -4.94 -50.37 24.82
CA ALA A 332 -4.90 -51.37 23.76
C ALA A 332 -4.97 -52.80 24.31
N SER A 333 -5.58 -53.67 23.51
CA SER A 333 -5.36 -55.10 23.64
C SER A 333 -4.11 -55.49 22.84
N LEU A 334 -3.32 -56.36 23.44
CA LEU A 334 -2.08 -56.87 22.88
C LEU A 334 -2.27 -58.35 22.58
N SER A 335 -1.86 -58.77 21.38
CA SER A 335 -1.80 -60.18 20.99
C SER A 335 -0.53 -60.48 20.21
N ALA A 336 0.04 -61.67 20.44
CA ALA A 336 1.21 -62.16 19.72
C ALA A 336 0.94 -63.56 19.16
N ASN A 337 1.31 -63.78 17.89
CA ASN A 337 1.10 -65.05 17.19
C ASN A 337 2.33 -65.98 17.21
N ASN A 338 3.48 -65.52 17.74
CA ASN A 338 4.71 -66.33 17.83
C ASN A 338 5.22 -66.40 19.28
N PRO A 339 5.80 -67.54 19.70
CA PRO A 339 6.53 -67.62 20.97
C PRO A 339 7.70 -66.63 20.94
N TRP A 340 7.92 -65.91 22.04
CA TRP A 340 9.10 -65.06 22.22
C TRP A 340 10.35 -65.95 22.08
N ILE A 341 11.23 -65.64 21.13
CA ILE A 341 12.34 -66.52 20.74
C ILE A 341 13.31 -66.85 21.90
N ALA A 342 13.33 -66.05 22.97
CA ALA A 342 14.12 -66.30 24.17
C ALA A 342 13.40 -67.08 25.30
N LEU A 343 12.10 -67.39 25.16
CA LEU A 343 11.31 -68.14 26.15
C LEU A 343 10.71 -69.40 25.48
N PRO A 344 11.50 -70.48 25.30
CA PRO A 344 11.11 -71.67 24.52
C PRO A 344 9.88 -72.41 25.07
N ASN A 345 9.39 -72.03 26.25
CA ASN A 345 8.26 -72.64 26.94
C ASN A 345 7.00 -71.76 26.99
N VAL A 346 6.91 -70.67 26.21
CA VAL A 346 5.74 -69.77 26.21
C VAL A 346 4.98 -69.86 24.90
N THR A 347 3.69 -70.19 24.94
CA THR A 347 2.79 -70.14 23.76
C THR A 347 1.68 -69.14 23.98
N GLY A 348 1.45 -68.27 22.99
CA GLY A 348 0.37 -67.29 23.03
C GLY A 348 0.62 -66.21 24.09
N VAL A 349 0.79 -64.96 23.65
CA VAL A 349 0.88 -63.83 24.58
C VAL A 349 -0.28 -62.90 24.31
N SER A 350 -1.07 -62.63 25.34
CA SER A 350 -2.14 -61.65 25.27
C SER A 350 -2.10 -60.73 26.47
N GLY A 351 -2.60 -59.51 26.34
CA GLY A 351 -2.60 -58.58 27.45
C GLY A 351 -3.25 -57.28 27.11
N VAL A 352 -3.04 -56.31 28.00
CA VAL A 352 -3.55 -54.96 27.86
C VAL A 352 -2.48 -53.96 28.27
N ASP A 353 -2.50 -52.81 27.62
CA ASP A 353 -1.69 -51.65 27.98
C ASP A 353 -2.56 -50.39 28.13
N VAL A 354 -1.95 -49.40 28.76
CA VAL A 354 -2.44 -48.02 28.76
C VAL A 354 -1.29 -47.10 28.39
N ALA A 355 -1.51 -46.26 27.39
CA ALA A 355 -0.58 -45.27 26.88
C ALA A 355 -0.98 -43.85 27.30
N VAL A 356 0.00 -43.03 27.63
CA VAL A 356 -0.12 -41.57 27.63
C VAL A 356 0.79 -41.01 26.53
N PHE A 357 0.24 -40.11 25.72
CA PHE A 357 0.99 -39.59 24.56
C PHE A 357 0.73 -38.11 24.31
N GLY A 358 1.74 -37.45 23.72
CA GLY A 358 1.65 -36.14 23.12
C GLY A 358 1.62 -36.25 21.60
N ARG A 359 0.72 -35.50 20.94
CA ARG A 359 0.64 -35.39 19.48
C ARG A 359 0.79 -33.95 19.04
N ARG A 360 1.57 -33.71 17.98
CA ARG A 360 1.72 -32.39 17.36
C ARG A 360 1.54 -32.47 15.85
N THR A 361 0.67 -31.63 15.30
CA THR A 361 0.38 -31.54 13.87
C THR A 361 1.29 -30.51 13.22
N PHE A 362 2.10 -30.90 12.23
CA PHE A 362 3.07 -29.99 11.59
C PHE A 362 2.60 -29.49 10.23
N ALA A 363 1.77 -30.26 9.54
CA ALA A 363 1.22 -29.87 8.25
C ALA A 363 -0.18 -30.49 8.10
N ARG A 364 -0.85 -30.20 6.99
CA ARG A 364 -2.22 -30.66 6.76
C ARG A 364 -2.30 -32.20 6.82
N GLY A 365 -2.76 -32.71 7.96
CA GLY A 365 -2.91 -34.14 8.23
C GLY A 365 -1.65 -34.85 8.75
N PHE A 366 -0.47 -34.23 8.68
CA PHE A 366 0.77 -34.85 9.17
C PHE A 366 1.05 -34.47 10.62
N SER A 367 1.26 -35.49 11.47
CA SER A 367 1.49 -35.33 12.90
C SER A 367 2.62 -36.22 13.39
N VAL A 368 3.28 -35.82 14.48
CA VAL A 368 4.18 -36.69 15.25
C VAL A 368 3.53 -36.98 16.60
N VAL A 369 3.61 -38.24 17.02
CA VAL A 369 3.17 -38.73 18.31
C VAL A 369 4.39 -39.22 19.08
N ILE A 370 4.47 -38.90 20.36
CA ILE A 370 5.45 -39.46 21.29
C ILE A 370 4.69 -39.91 22.51
N GLY A 371 4.92 -41.15 22.96
CA GLY A 371 4.18 -41.73 24.06
C GLY A 371 4.99 -42.70 24.89
N ALA A 372 4.42 -43.02 26.04
CA ALA A 372 4.88 -44.08 26.92
C ALA A 372 3.67 -44.93 27.33
N GLU A 373 3.90 -46.23 27.49
CA GLU A 373 2.85 -47.19 27.82
C GLU A 373 3.29 -48.06 28.99
N GLU A 374 2.33 -48.43 29.82
CA GLU A 374 2.48 -49.44 30.86
C GLU A 374 1.37 -50.48 30.68
N GLY A 375 1.72 -51.75 30.78
CA GLY A 375 0.78 -52.82 30.55
C GLY A 375 1.16 -54.13 31.23
N SER A 376 0.27 -55.10 31.09
CA SER A 376 0.51 -56.46 31.55
C SER A 376 0.23 -57.44 30.43
N LEU A 377 1.16 -58.36 30.23
CA LEU A 377 1.01 -59.48 29.30
C LEU A 377 0.89 -60.78 30.11
N SER A 378 0.00 -61.67 29.69
CA SER A 378 -0.11 -63.04 30.16
C SER A 378 0.37 -63.99 29.07
N ALA A 379 1.17 -64.97 29.48
CA ALA A 379 1.82 -65.95 28.63
C ALA A 379 1.54 -67.36 29.18
N ASP A 380 1.06 -68.29 28.35
CA ASP A 380 0.84 -69.68 28.79
C ASP A 380 2.12 -70.51 28.72
N ARG A 381 2.45 -71.29 29.76
CA ARG A 381 3.60 -72.22 29.72
C ARG A 381 3.27 -73.56 29.07
N THR A 382 4.15 -74.04 28.20
CA THR A 382 4.02 -75.34 27.52
C THR A 382 4.58 -76.54 28.28
N THR A 383 5.45 -76.36 29.28
CA THR A 383 6.04 -77.49 30.04
C THR A 383 6.00 -77.27 31.55
N GLY A 384 5.66 -78.35 32.29
CA GLY A 384 5.70 -78.41 33.76
C GLY A 384 4.57 -77.69 34.49
N GLY A 385 3.35 -78.24 34.47
CA GLY A 385 2.29 -77.89 35.43
C GLY A 385 1.34 -76.73 35.08
N GLY A 386 1.19 -76.35 33.80
CA GLY A 386 0.05 -75.56 33.31
C GLY A 386 -0.23 -74.23 34.02
N GLY A 387 0.77 -73.37 34.18
CA GLY A 387 0.62 -72.03 34.77
C GLY A 387 0.85 -70.90 33.76
N SER A 388 0.16 -69.78 33.96
CA SER A 388 0.41 -68.53 33.22
C SER A 388 1.54 -67.71 33.88
N VAL A 389 2.32 -67.00 33.06
CA VAL A 389 3.31 -66.02 33.52
C VAL A 389 2.78 -64.62 33.23
N SER A 390 2.69 -63.79 34.25
CA SER A 390 2.41 -62.36 34.09
C SER A 390 3.71 -61.58 33.91
N LEU A 391 3.77 -60.79 32.84
CA LEU A 391 4.89 -59.92 32.49
C LEU A 391 4.42 -58.48 32.59
N LEU A 392 5.20 -57.63 33.27
CA LEU A 392 4.96 -56.20 33.27
C LEU A 392 5.67 -55.59 32.05
N LEU A 393 4.94 -54.77 31.30
CA LEU A 393 5.36 -54.14 30.06
C LEU A 393 5.54 -52.63 30.27
N PHE A 394 6.68 -52.10 29.84
CA PHE A 394 6.87 -50.67 29.63
C PHE A 394 7.30 -50.39 28.19
N GLU A 395 6.61 -49.49 27.51
CA GLU A 395 6.94 -49.01 26.16
C GLU A 395 7.30 -47.53 26.19
N GLY A 396 8.30 -47.14 25.40
CA GLY A 396 8.50 -45.76 24.99
C GLY A 396 8.59 -45.67 23.48
N TYR A 397 7.88 -44.73 22.87
CA TYR A 397 7.74 -44.73 21.42
C TYR A 397 7.55 -43.36 20.74
N GLY A 398 7.83 -43.35 19.43
CA GLY A 398 7.49 -42.28 18.51
C GLY A 398 6.76 -42.81 17.27
N ARG A 399 5.77 -42.06 16.78
CA ARG A 399 5.07 -42.33 15.51
C ARG A 399 5.00 -41.07 14.65
N ALA A 400 5.11 -41.24 13.34
CA ALA A 400 4.68 -40.28 12.34
C ALA A 400 3.33 -40.73 11.78
N GLU A 401 2.34 -39.86 11.84
CA GLU A 401 0.96 -40.14 11.42
C GLU A 401 0.53 -39.22 10.27
N LEU A 402 -0.18 -39.79 9.30
CA LEU A 402 -0.81 -39.06 8.20
C LEU A 402 -2.32 -39.31 8.17
N ALA A 403 -3.10 -38.28 8.47
CA ALA A 403 -4.53 -38.27 8.25
C ALA A 403 -4.83 -38.05 6.75
N VAL A 404 -5.40 -39.07 6.11
CA VAL A 404 -5.66 -39.09 4.65
C VAL A 404 -6.75 -38.08 4.27
N LEU A 405 -7.75 -37.89 5.14
CA LEU A 405 -8.87 -36.97 4.95
C LEU A 405 -9.05 -36.04 6.17
N PRO A 406 -8.13 -35.09 6.42
CA PRO A 406 -8.00 -34.38 7.70
C PRO A 406 -9.13 -33.38 8.02
N ARG A 407 -10.17 -33.28 7.16
CA ARG A 407 -11.33 -32.39 7.33
C ARG A 407 -12.63 -33.15 7.55
N GLY A 408 -12.61 -34.49 7.54
CA GLY A 408 -13.78 -35.30 7.83
C GLY A 408 -14.10 -35.29 9.32
N ARG A 409 -15.38 -35.54 9.67
CA ARG A 409 -15.75 -35.89 11.07
C ARG A 409 -15.01 -37.13 11.55
N VAL A 410 -14.73 -38.05 10.63
CA VAL A 410 -13.83 -39.19 10.81
C VAL A 410 -12.71 -39.08 9.79
N SER A 411 -11.46 -39.16 10.24
CA SER A 411 -10.27 -39.07 9.41
C SER A 411 -9.49 -40.39 9.49
N PRO A 412 -9.35 -41.16 8.39
CA PRO A 412 -8.45 -42.30 8.35
C PRO A 412 -7.00 -41.87 8.56
N VAL A 413 -6.24 -42.65 9.32
CA VAL A 413 -4.84 -42.37 9.68
C VAL A 413 -3.98 -43.56 9.29
N VAL A 414 -2.81 -43.29 8.72
CA VAL A 414 -1.72 -44.26 8.59
C VAL A 414 -0.55 -43.83 9.46
N ALA A 415 0.13 -44.79 10.07
CA ALA A 415 1.19 -44.54 11.02
C ALA A 415 2.42 -45.41 10.73
N LEU A 416 3.60 -44.82 10.89
CA LEU A 416 4.87 -45.53 10.95
C LEU A 416 5.61 -45.06 12.19
N GLY A 417 6.35 -45.95 12.84
CA GLY A 417 7.20 -45.52 13.93
C GLY A 417 8.11 -46.59 14.48
N ALA A 418 8.62 -46.30 15.66
CA ALA A 418 9.56 -47.15 16.37
C ALA A 418 9.52 -46.84 17.86
N GLY A 419 10.14 -47.71 18.63
CA GLY A 419 10.29 -47.51 20.06
C GLY A 419 11.12 -48.61 20.70
N GLY A 420 11.03 -48.68 22.02
CA GLY A 420 11.63 -49.74 22.81
C GLY A 420 10.68 -50.24 23.87
N TYR A 421 10.81 -51.53 24.18
CA TYR A 421 10.14 -52.19 25.29
C TYR A 421 11.12 -52.54 26.38
N ARG A 422 10.62 -52.54 27.61
CA ARG A 422 11.21 -53.27 28.73
C ARG A 422 10.13 -54.18 29.32
N LEU A 423 10.35 -55.48 29.21
CA LEU A 423 9.58 -56.47 29.94
C LEU A 423 10.25 -56.83 31.25
N LYS A 424 9.46 -57.04 32.29
CA LYS A 424 9.90 -57.61 33.56
C LYS A 424 9.24 -58.98 33.74
N SER A 425 10.06 -60.03 33.81
CA SER A 425 9.63 -61.40 34.15
C SER A 425 10.13 -61.82 35.54
N GLN A 426 9.44 -62.79 36.16
CA GLN A 426 9.92 -63.52 37.35
C GLN A 426 10.23 -64.96 36.96
N ASP A 427 11.47 -65.21 36.57
CA ASP A 427 11.93 -66.53 36.12
C ASP A 427 12.76 -67.18 37.24
N GLY A 428 12.32 -68.34 37.72
CA GLY A 428 13.06 -69.12 38.73
C GLY A 428 13.31 -68.40 40.07
N GLY A 429 12.49 -67.40 40.43
CA GLY A 429 12.65 -66.60 41.64
C GLY A 429 13.52 -65.35 41.48
N ALA A 430 14.09 -65.11 40.30
CA ALA A 430 14.83 -63.90 39.97
C ALA A 430 14.01 -62.96 39.05
N THR A 431 14.18 -61.65 39.21
CA THR A 431 13.61 -60.66 38.30
C THR A 431 14.52 -60.50 37.09
N VAL A 432 14.02 -60.77 35.89
CA VAL A 432 14.73 -60.61 34.62
C VAL A 432 14.10 -59.49 33.80
N TYR A 433 14.93 -58.63 33.20
CA TYR A 433 14.49 -57.57 32.31
C TYR A 433 14.88 -57.87 30.86
N HIS A 434 13.90 -57.89 29.96
CA HIS A 434 14.13 -58.02 28.52
C HIS A 434 13.90 -56.67 27.85
N THR A 435 14.93 -56.10 27.25
CA THR A 435 14.85 -54.80 26.58
C THR A 435 15.01 -54.99 25.08
N ASN A 436 14.02 -54.59 24.30
CA ASN A 436 14.00 -54.78 22.85
C ASN A 436 13.67 -53.48 22.14
N LEU A 437 14.17 -53.31 20.92
CA LEU A 437 13.71 -52.26 20.02
C LEU A 437 12.61 -52.81 19.12
N PHE A 438 11.76 -51.93 18.60
CA PHE A 438 10.79 -52.34 17.59
C PHE A 438 10.58 -51.26 16.53
N TRP A 439 10.17 -51.73 15.36
CA TRP A 439 9.55 -50.91 14.32
C TRP A 439 8.06 -51.17 14.30
N SER A 440 7.26 -50.17 13.93
CA SER A 440 5.82 -50.32 13.80
C SER A 440 5.26 -49.70 12.52
N ALA A 441 4.21 -50.34 12.02
CA ALA A 441 3.37 -49.80 10.98
C ALA A 441 1.91 -50.07 11.35
N GLY A 442 1.04 -49.10 11.11
CA GLY A 442 -0.35 -49.21 11.51
C GLY A 442 -1.28 -48.31 10.74
N PHE A 443 -2.56 -48.52 10.99
CA PHE A 443 -3.63 -47.70 10.48
C PHE A 443 -4.69 -47.49 11.56
N GLY A 444 -5.57 -46.54 11.33
CA GLY A 444 -6.62 -46.23 12.29
C GLY A 444 -7.53 -45.13 11.80
N ALA A 445 -8.27 -44.56 12.74
CA ALA A 445 -9.15 -43.43 12.48
C ALA A 445 -9.21 -42.48 13.67
N ASP A 446 -9.34 -41.20 13.37
CA ASP A 446 -9.63 -40.13 14.32
C ASP A 446 -11.08 -39.68 14.14
N GLY A 447 -11.89 -39.66 15.21
CA GLY A 447 -13.25 -39.15 15.24
C GLY A 447 -13.35 -37.86 16.05
N VAL A 448 -13.75 -36.76 15.42
CA VAL A 448 -13.91 -35.46 16.11
C VAL A 448 -15.21 -35.47 16.91
N VAL A 449 -15.10 -35.35 18.24
CA VAL A 449 -16.25 -35.26 19.14
C VAL A 449 -16.60 -33.80 19.42
N SER A 450 -15.58 -32.97 19.66
CA SER A 450 -15.72 -31.53 19.86
C SER A 450 -14.48 -30.80 19.30
N PRO A 451 -14.46 -29.46 19.26
CA PRO A 451 -13.29 -28.71 18.77
C PRO A 451 -11.96 -29.04 19.48
N ARG A 452 -12.01 -29.55 20.72
CA ARG A 452 -10.82 -29.92 21.50
C ARG A 452 -10.68 -31.42 21.72
N VAL A 453 -11.76 -32.20 21.62
CA VAL A 453 -11.76 -33.63 21.96
C VAL A 453 -11.87 -34.48 20.70
N THR A 454 -10.90 -35.36 20.52
CA THR A 454 -10.89 -36.36 19.45
C THR A 454 -10.80 -37.76 20.06
N VAL A 455 -11.65 -38.68 19.60
CA VAL A 455 -11.48 -40.12 19.86
C VAL A 455 -10.63 -40.74 18.76
N GLU A 456 -9.86 -41.75 19.09
CA GLU A 456 -8.98 -42.43 18.14
C GLU A 456 -9.04 -43.94 18.31
N VAL A 457 -8.93 -44.65 17.19
CA VAL A 457 -8.71 -46.10 17.13
C VAL A 457 -7.45 -46.35 16.32
N ARG A 458 -6.61 -47.27 16.77
CA ARG A 458 -5.35 -47.65 16.13
C ARG A 458 -5.21 -49.17 16.11
N PHE A 459 -4.79 -49.68 14.97
CA PHE A 459 -4.34 -51.05 14.81
C PHE A 459 -2.91 -50.99 14.28
N GLU A 460 -1.99 -51.54 15.06
CA GLU A 460 -0.56 -51.52 14.74
C GLU A 460 -0.02 -52.94 14.62
N ARG A 461 1.05 -53.07 13.85
CA ARG A 461 1.94 -54.22 13.88
C ARG A 461 3.30 -53.75 14.35
N GLN A 462 3.83 -54.39 15.38
CA GLN A 462 5.13 -54.09 15.94
C GLN A 462 6.07 -55.28 15.76
N TRP A 463 7.18 -55.04 15.07
CA TRP A 463 8.25 -56.02 14.87
C TRP A 463 9.37 -55.75 15.87
N MET A 464 9.52 -56.64 16.86
CA MET A 464 10.55 -56.53 17.88
C MET A 464 11.83 -57.20 17.43
N THR A 465 12.94 -56.52 17.69
CA THR A 465 14.29 -56.98 17.44
C THR A 465 15.16 -56.82 18.68
N ASP A 466 15.87 -57.88 19.01
CA ASP A 466 16.97 -57.90 19.97
C ASP A 466 18.30 -57.69 19.22
N THR A 467 19.26 -57.06 19.88
CA THR A 467 20.55 -56.69 19.27
C THR A 467 21.40 -57.93 18.94
N ASP A 468 21.31 -58.97 19.77
CA ASP A 468 22.11 -60.18 19.64
C ASP A 468 21.35 -61.31 18.93
N GLN A 469 20.01 -61.32 19.04
CA GLN A 469 19.17 -62.41 18.50
C GLN A 469 18.40 -62.07 17.22
N GLY A 470 18.41 -60.80 16.77
CA GLY A 470 17.65 -60.38 15.60
C GLY A 470 16.14 -60.28 15.89
N HIS A 471 15.28 -60.71 14.97
CA HIS A 471 13.82 -60.67 15.20
C HIS A 471 13.43 -61.61 16.36
N VAL A 472 12.70 -61.10 17.35
CA VAL A 472 12.36 -61.85 18.57
C VAL A 472 10.86 -62.07 18.78
N ALA A 473 10.02 -61.14 18.32
CA ALA A 473 8.56 -61.25 18.48
C ALA A 473 7.81 -60.27 17.56
N THR A 474 6.51 -60.51 17.37
CA THR A 474 5.59 -59.57 16.72
C THR A 474 4.37 -59.36 17.59
N LEU A 475 4.06 -58.11 17.92
CA LEU A 475 2.84 -57.71 18.64
C LEU A 475 1.86 -57.03 17.69
N TRP A 476 0.58 -57.20 17.99
CA TRP A 476 -0.53 -56.58 17.29
C TRP A 476 -1.42 -55.79 18.25
N PRO A 477 -1.05 -54.54 18.59
CA PRO A 477 -1.90 -53.68 19.39
C PRO A 477 -3.16 -53.25 18.65
N LEU A 478 -4.30 -53.41 19.30
CA LEU A 478 -5.56 -52.77 18.91
C LEU A 478 -5.99 -51.82 20.02
N GLY A 479 -5.76 -50.53 19.79
CA GLY A 479 -5.98 -49.47 20.77
C GLY A 479 -7.17 -48.58 20.45
N ALA A 480 -7.86 -48.14 21.50
CA ALA A 480 -8.84 -47.06 21.45
C ALA A 480 -8.55 -46.03 22.54
N GLY A 481 -8.74 -44.76 22.21
CA GLY A 481 -8.35 -43.67 23.10
C GLY A 481 -9.03 -42.35 22.80
N LEU A 482 -8.66 -41.35 23.59
CA LEU A 482 -9.09 -39.97 23.40
C LEU A 482 -7.91 -39.01 23.59
N ARG A 483 -7.98 -37.85 22.95
CA ARG A 483 -7.01 -36.77 23.13
C ARG A 483 -7.67 -35.41 23.18
N ILE A 484 -7.01 -34.50 23.87
CA ILE A 484 -7.43 -33.12 24.11
C ILE A 484 -6.37 -32.18 23.55
N ALA A 485 -6.77 -31.25 22.67
CA ALA A 485 -5.93 -30.18 22.16
C ALA A 485 -6.00 -28.94 23.05
N PHE A 486 -4.86 -28.30 23.30
CA PHE A 486 -4.73 -27.14 24.19
C PHE A 486 -4.65 -25.81 23.45
#